data_AF-A0A4Q2A6Z5-F1
#
_entry.id   AF-A0A4Q2A6Z5-F1
#
_cell.length_a   1.000
_cell.length_b   1.000
_cell.length_c   1.000
_cell.angle_alpha   90.00
_cell.angle_beta   90.00
_cell.angle_gamma   90.00
#
_symmetry.space_group_name_H-M   'P 1'
#
loop_
_entity.id
_entity.type
_entity.pdbx_description
1 polymer ?
#
loop_
_entity_poly.entity_id
_entity_poly.type
_entity_poly.pdbx_seq_one_letter_code
_entity_poly.pdbx_strand_id
1 'polypeptide(L)' 'MLSSKRFWSLCLLLAVGSFLASLIKRDLWLLLAAGSLASITYFMGDDILFAEYNKKREAKRARLQKAFDDRRKM' A
#
# COMPACT_ATOMS: atom_id res chain seq x y z
N MET A 1 -1.57 11.86 -14.99
CA MET A 1 -0.48 10.91 -14.67
C MET A 1 -0.65 10.23 -13.31
N LEU A 2 -0.92 10.98 -12.23
CA LEU A 2 -1.04 10.47 -10.85
C LEU A 2 -2.24 9.55 -10.54
N SER A 3 -3.19 9.37 -11.46
CA SER A 3 -4.37 8.48 -11.28
C SER A 3 -4.23 7.14 -12.02
N SER A 4 -3.08 6.89 -12.66
CA SER A 4 -2.87 5.67 -13.45
C SER A 4 -2.36 4.54 -12.57
N LYS A 5 -3.10 3.43 -12.51
CA LYS A 5 -2.65 2.20 -11.82
C LYS A 5 -1.28 1.73 -12.31
N ARG A 6 -1.01 1.86 -13.61
CA ARG A 6 0.29 1.47 -14.22
C ARG A 6 1.45 2.32 -13.69
N PHE A 7 1.22 3.61 -13.48
CA PHE A 7 2.23 4.51 -12.93
C PHE A 7 2.62 4.10 -11.51
N TRP A 8 1.63 3.91 -10.63
CA TRP A 8 1.90 3.49 -9.26
C TRP A 8 2.45 2.07 -9.16
N SER A 9 2.07 1.17 -10.09
CA SER A 9 2.68 -0.17 -10.15
C SER A 9 4.16 -0.10 -10.55
N LEU A 10 4.52 0.83 -11.44
CA LEU A 10 5.91 1.08 -11.81
C LEU A 10 6.68 1.70 -10.63
N CYS A 11 6.11 2.67 -9.92
CA CYS A 11 6.71 3.24 -8.71
C CYS A 11 6.94 2.17 -7.63
N LEU A 12 5.97 1.28 -7.41
CA LEU A 12 6.10 0.17 -6.48
C LEU A 12 7.22 -0.78 -6.91
N LEU A 13 7.29 -1.12 -8.20
CA LEU A 13 8.33 -1.97 -8.74
C LEU A 13 9.72 -1.34 -8.60
N LEU A 14 9.85 -0.04 -8.86
CA LEU A 14 11.10 0.70 -8.68
C LEU A 14 11.50 0.78 -7.21
N ALA A 15 10.56 0.95 -6.28
CA ALA A 15 10.84 0.96 -4.85
C ALA A 15 11.38 -0.40 -4.37
N VAL A 16 10.74 -1.50 -4.77
CA VAL A 16 11.18 -2.87 -4.42
C VAL A 16 12.53 -3.20 -5.09
N GLY A 17 12.70 -2.85 -6.36
CA GLY A 17 13.97 -3.05 -7.07
C GLY A 17 15.12 -2.27 -6.45
N SER A 18 14.89 -1.01 -6.07
CA SER A 18 15.87 -0.18 -5.39
C SER A 18 16.20 -0.71 -4.00
N PHE A 19 15.21 -1.23 -3.27
CA PHE A 19 15.47 -1.89 -2.00
C PHE A 19 16.39 -3.10 -2.16
N LEU A 20 16.10 -3.99 -3.12
CA LEU A 20 16.97 -5.15 -3.39
C LEU A 20 18.38 -4.73 -3.81
N ALA A 21 18.50 -3.72 -4.66
CA ALA A 21 19.79 -3.17 -5.07
C ALA A 21 20.57 -2.57 -3.88
N SER A 22 19.88 -1.95 -2.92
CA SER A 22 20.51 -1.38 -1.72
C SER A 22 21.13 -2.46 -0.83
N LEU A 23 20.49 -3.64 -0.74
CA LEU A 23 21.01 -4.77 0.03
C LEU A 23 22.28 -5.34 -0.61
N ILE A 24 22.29 -5.48 -1.94
CA ILE A 24 23.45 -5.99 -2.68
C ILE A 24 24.64 -5.03 -2.58
N LYS A 25 24.38 -3.73 -2.78
CA LYS A 25 25.43 -2.69 -2.75
C LYS A 25 25.81 -2.25 -1.34
N ARG A 26 25.06 -2.67 -0.32
CA ARG A 26 25.16 -2.20 1.07
C ARG A 26 25.14 -0.66 1.15
N ASP A 27 24.25 -0.06 0.36
CA ASP A 27 24.16 1.39 0.20
C ASP A 27 22.98 1.94 1.00
N LEU A 28 23.29 2.66 2.07
CA LEU A 28 22.31 3.27 2.96
C LEU A 28 21.48 4.35 2.27
N TRP A 29 22.05 5.12 1.36
CA TRP A 29 21.34 6.18 0.65
C TRP A 29 20.30 5.60 -0.30
N LEU A 30 20.67 4.52 -0.99
CA LEU A 30 19.77 3.79 -1.87
C LEU A 30 18.61 3.16 -1.07
N LEU A 31 18.89 2.66 0.14
CA LEU A 31 17.89 2.13 1.06
C LEU A 31 16.91 3.22 1.52
N LEU A 32 17.41 4.39 1.91
CA LEU A 32 16.59 5.53 2.33
C LEU A 32 15.72 6.06 1.17
N ALA A 33 16.26 6.13 -0.04
CA ALA A 33 15.52 6.50 -1.23
C ALA A 33 14.40 5.49 -1.54
N ALA A 34 14.70 4.19 -1.45
CA ALA A 34 13.71 3.13 -1.63
C ALA A 34 12.59 3.20 -0.59
N GLY A 35 12.94 3.41 0.68
CA GLY A 35 11.97 3.56 1.77
C GLY A 35 11.07 4.79 1.61
N SER A 36 11.64 5.91 1.17
CA SER A 36 10.89 7.15 0.88
C SER A 36 9.93 6.94 -0.28
N LEU A 37 10.40 6.34 -1.38
CA LEU A 37 9.56 6.05 -2.55
C LEU A 37 8.45 5.04 -2.23
N ALA A 38 8.74 4.02 -1.42
CA ALA A 38 7.75 3.07 -0.93
C ALA A 38 6.68 3.77 -0.08
N SER A 39 7.09 4.68 0.81
CA SER A 39 6.16 5.44 1.66
C SER A 39 5.23 6.33 0.83
N ILE A 40 5.77 7.07 -0.14
CA ILE A 40 4.98 7.89 -1.07
C ILE A 40 4.00 7.02 -1.85
N THR A 41 4.48 5.89 -2.37
CA THR A 41 3.64 4.94 -3.13
C THR A 41 2.53 4.35 -2.28
N TYR A 42 2.79 4.10 -0.99
CA TYR A 42 1.78 3.67 -0.04
C TYR A 42 0.76 4.78 0.22
N PHE A 43 1.18 5.94 0.72
CA PHE A 43 0.23 7.00 1.11
C PHE A 43 -0.56 7.59 -0.05
N MET A 44 0.02 7.69 -1.24
CA MET A 44 -0.63 8.33 -2.39
C MET A 44 -1.17 7.34 -3.41
N GLY A 45 -0.63 6.12 -3.45
CA GLY A 45 -0.96 5.11 -4.44
C GLY A 45 -1.83 3.96 -3.91
N ASP A 46 -2.00 3.81 -2.59
CA ASP A 46 -2.74 2.66 -2.01
C ASP A 46 -4.19 2.60 -2.52
N ASP A 47 -4.88 3.74 -2.54
CA ASP A 47 -6.26 3.83 -3.05
C ASP A 47 -6.39 3.49 -4.54
N ILE A 48 -5.31 3.55 -5.32
CA ILE A 48 -5.30 3.26 -6.76
C ILE A 48 -4.81 1.82 -7.01
N LEU A 49 -3.77 1.38 -6.31
CA LEU A 49 -3.19 0.05 -6.45
C LEU A 49 -4.07 -1.03 -5.82
N PHE A 50 -4.57 -0.73 -4.62
CA PHE A 50 -5.26 -1.68 -3.75
C PHE A 50 -6.74 -1.33 -3.56
N ALA A 51 -7.31 -0.44 -4.39
CA ALA A 51 -8.72 -0.05 -4.37
C ALA A 51 -9.68 -1.24 -4.16
N GLU A 52 -9.47 -2.31 -4.93
CA GLU A 52 -10.33 -3.50 -4.89
C GLU A 52 -10.13 -4.32 -3.61
N TYR A 53 -8.89 -4.39 -3.11
CA TYR A 53 -8.56 -5.04 -1.85
C TYR A 53 -9.14 -4.26 -0.67
N ASN A 54 -9.00 -2.94 -0.67
CA ASN A 54 -9.53 -2.06 0.36
C ASN A 54 -11.06 -2.13 0.43
N LYS A 55 -11.76 -2.12 -0.72
CA LYS A 55 -13.22 -2.34 -0.77
C LYS A 55 -13.64 -3.66 -0.10
N LYS A 56 -12.92 -4.76 -0.37
CA LYS A 56 -13.21 -6.06 0.29
C LYS A 56 -12.94 -5.99 1.80
N ARG A 57 -11.88 -5.30 2.21
CA ARG A 57 -11.51 -5.13 3.62
C ARG A 57 -12.54 -4.29 4.38
N GLU A 58 -13.00 -3.20 3.79
CA GLU A 58 -14.05 -2.34 4.33
C GLU A 58 -15.39 -3.07 4.45
N ALA A 59 -15.79 -3.81 3.41
CA ALA A 59 -17.00 -4.63 3.47
C ALA A 59 -16.94 -5.68 4.59
N LYS A 60 -15.77 -6.29 4.81
CA LYS A 60 -15.54 -7.21 5.93
C LYS A 60 -15.62 -6.50 7.29
N ARG A 61 -15.01 -5.32 7.42
CA ARG A 61 -15.09 -4.49 8.63
C ARG A 61 -16.53 -4.08 8.95
N ALA A 62 -17.28 -3.61 7.96
CA ALA A 62 -18.69 -3.23 8.12
C ALA A 62 -19.56 -4.41 8.59
N ARG A 63 -19.33 -5.62 8.04
CA ARG A 63 -20.02 -6.84 8.49
C ARG A 63 -19.70 -7.19 9.94
N LEU A 64 -18.43 -7.09 10.33
CA LEU A 64 -18.00 -7.33 11.71
C LEU A 64 -18.59 -6.30 12.66
N GLN A 65 -18.54 -5.02 12.31
CA GLN A 65 -19.13 -3.94 13.10
C GLN A 65 -20.62 -4.17 13.33
N LYS A 66 -21.37 -4.50 12.26
CA LYS A 66 -22.79 -4.83 12.35
C LYS A 66 -23.06 -6.02 13.29
N ALA A 67 -22.24 -7.07 13.19
CA ALA A 67 -22.38 -8.24 14.08
C ALA A 67 -22.08 -7.92 15.56
N PHE A 68 -21.19 -6.96 15.84
CA PHE A 68 -20.95 -6.48 17.21
C PHE A 68 -22.09 -5.61 17.73
N ASP A 69 -22.63 -4.71 16.90
CA ASP A 69 -23.74 -3.84 17.29
C ASP A 69 -25.04 -4.61 17.52
N ASP A 70 -25.32 -5.64 16.70
CA ASP A 70 -26.49 -6.52 16.88
C ASP A 70 -26.40 -7.31 18.21
N ARG A 71 -25.19 -7.72 18.63
CA ARG A 71 -24.96 -8.36 19.93
C ARG A 71 -25.09 -7.42 21.12
N ARG A 72 -24.87 -6.11 20.93
CA ARG A 72 -24.98 -5.11 22.01
C ARG A 72 -26.43 -4.66 22.24
N LYS A 73 -27.31 -4.89 21.26
CA LYS A 73 -28.75 -4.56 21.33
C LYS A 73 -29.64 -5.70 21.83
N MET A 74 -29.09 -6.92 21.96
CA MET A 74 -29.69 -8.01 22.74
C MET A 74 -29.29 -7.88 24.20
#